data_AF-I8UBI0-F1
#
_entry.id   AF-I8UBI0-F1
#
_cell.length_a   1.000
_cell.length_b   1.000
_cell.length_c   1.000
_cell.angle_alpha   90.00
_cell.angle_beta   90.00
_cell.angle_gamma   90.00
#
_symmetry.space_group_name_H-M   'P 1'
#
loop_
_entity.id
_entity.type
_entity.pdbx_description
1 polymer ?
#
loop_
_entity_poly.entity_id
_entity_poly.type
_entity_poly.pdbx_seq_one_letter_code
_entity_poly.pdbx_strand_id
1 'polypeptide(L)'
;MGFLGLSKTDEEKLQYEVISNRARLKITRLIRETCFNEDNSLHLLRQNRFVNIANNVLGKPLYILESDDMGEYQMAEHAWHLGEIEILTRRPDTIQLVELLADLLQESLLDINIINEILLEDGASISFEESYNNNIKVYITPIEEIEDVQDSQEHPNIRKLIKRLDTLLAEKDFSGVLHTSASIFETLAKDVVGLATVENKPLGGFFERYRKESSLPEPILEFILGIYIKRNTEPLAGHGSTQNPKVEEEEAIMLAEMTKTLVRIERKLALPQVVKN
;
A
#
# COMPACT_ATOMS: atom_id res chain seq x y z
N MET A 1 12.00 -20.84 17.01
CA MET A 1 12.85 -20.97 15.81
C MET A 1 12.70 -19.66 15.06
N GLY A 2 13.50 -18.64 15.41
CA GLY A 2 13.17 -17.23 15.13
C GLY A 2 12.99 -16.86 13.66
N PHE A 3 12.52 -15.65 13.41
CA PHE A 3 12.44 -15.05 12.06
C PHE A 3 13.79 -15.21 11.33
N LEU A 4 13.77 -15.68 10.09
CA LEU A 4 14.96 -16.00 9.28
C LEU A 4 15.14 -15.07 8.09
N GLY A 5 14.44 -13.94 8.08
CA GLY A 5 14.36 -13.04 6.92
C GLY A 5 13.14 -13.32 6.05
N LEU A 6 12.87 -12.38 5.15
CA LEU A 6 11.81 -12.53 4.15
C LEU A 6 12.19 -13.56 3.10
N SER A 7 11.20 -14.24 2.52
CA SER A 7 11.44 -15.07 1.35
C SER A 7 11.60 -14.20 0.10
N LYS A 8 12.27 -14.71 -0.95
CA LYS A 8 12.40 -13.97 -2.23
C LYS A 8 11.05 -13.55 -2.81
N THR A 9 10.04 -14.42 -2.67
CA THR A 9 8.67 -14.12 -3.11
C THR A 9 8.01 -13.01 -2.30
N ASP A 10 8.41 -12.84 -1.04
CA ASP A 10 7.92 -11.76 -0.17
C ASP A 10 8.62 -10.43 -0.49
N GLU A 11 9.93 -10.46 -0.74
CA GLU A 11 10.69 -9.29 -1.22
C GLU A 11 10.12 -8.74 -2.54
N GLU A 12 9.83 -9.62 -3.51
CA GLU A 12 9.24 -9.25 -4.80
C GLU A 12 7.87 -8.56 -4.63
N LYS A 13 7.03 -9.04 -3.70
CA LYS A 13 5.73 -8.42 -3.40
C LYS A 13 5.88 -7.04 -2.76
N LEU A 14 6.92 -6.83 -1.97
CA LEU A 14 7.19 -5.57 -1.27
C LEU A 14 7.96 -4.55 -2.11
N GLN A 15 8.44 -4.92 -3.29
CA GLN A 15 9.25 -4.05 -4.14
C GLN A 15 8.56 -2.71 -4.47
N TYR A 16 7.23 -2.70 -4.53
CA TYR A 16 6.42 -1.52 -4.85
C TYR A 16 5.73 -0.88 -3.64
N GLU A 17 5.86 -1.50 -2.46
CA GLU A 17 5.26 -1.02 -1.22
C GLU A 17 6.08 0.15 -0.67
N VAL A 18 5.41 1.23 -0.26
CA VAL A 18 6.06 2.40 0.34
C VAL A 18 5.39 2.75 1.65
N ILE A 19 6.03 2.39 2.77
CA ILE A 19 5.61 2.82 4.10
C ILE A 19 5.87 4.31 4.25
N SER A 20 4.82 5.08 4.56
CA SER A 20 4.87 6.53 4.56
C SER A 20 5.80 7.09 5.63
N ASN A 21 6.31 8.31 5.39
CA ASN A 21 7.09 9.04 6.40
C ASN A 21 6.30 9.28 7.70
N ARG A 22 4.97 9.28 7.64
CA ARG A 22 4.11 9.46 8.82
C ARG A 22 4.11 8.19 9.68
N ALA A 23 3.97 7.01 9.08
CA ALA A 23 4.06 5.75 9.80
C ALA A 23 5.46 5.54 10.38
N ARG A 24 6.52 5.80 9.60
CA ARG A 24 7.91 5.76 10.08
C ARG A 24 8.13 6.65 11.30
N LEU A 25 7.55 7.85 11.31
CA LEU A 25 7.61 8.77 12.46
C LEU A 25 6.86 8.24 13.69
N LYS A 26 5.68 7.62 13.51
CA LYS A 26 4.94 6.98 14.61
C LYS A 26 5.77 5.86 15.23
N ILE A 27 6.39 5.02 14.40
CA ILE A 27 7.28 3.94 14.86
C ILE A 27 8.50 4.51 15.60
N THR A 28 9.15 5.58 15.09
CA THR A 28 10.26 6.23 15.81
C THR A 28 9.83 6.73 17.19
N ARG A 29 8.63 7.29 17.31
CA ARG A 29 8.10 7.77 18.59
C ARG A 29 7.84 6.61 19.56
N LEU A 30 7.29 5.51 19.06
CA LEU A 30 7.11 4.28 19.83
C LEU A 30 8.46 3.76 20.35
N ILE A 31 9.48 3.65 19.48
CA ILE A 31 10.83 3.21 19.87
C ILE A 31 11.42 4.13 20.95
N ARG A 32 11.23 5.45 20.83
CA ARG A 32 11.71 6.41 21.83
C ARG A 32 11.08 6.16 23.21
N GLU A 33 9.77 5.93 23.23
CA GLU A 33 9.02 5.63 24.44
C GLU A 33 9.45 4.29 25.04
N THR A 34 9.63 3.25 24.23
CA THR A 34 10.05 1.93 24.70
C THR A 34 11.49 1.90 25.22
N CYS A 35 12.37 2.72 24.64
CA CYS A 35 13.73 2.88 25.13
C CYS A 35 13.78 3.53 26.51
N PHE A 36 12.80 4.36 26.88
CA PHE A 36 12.85 5.16 28.10
C PHE A 36 13.00 4.30 29.37
N ASN A 37 13.95 4.71 30.21
CA ASN A 37 14.16 4.14 31.54
C ASN A 37 14.71 5.23 32.46
N GLU A 38 14.33 5.22 33.74
CA GLU A 38 14.84 6.17 34.73
C GLU A 38 16.34 5.97 34.99
N ASP A 39 16.84 4.75 34.82
CA ASP A 39 18.26 4.44 34.85
C ASP A 39 18.89 4.73 33.47
N ASN A 40 19.77 5.73 33.44
CA ASN A 40 20.47 6.16 32.23
C ASN A 40 21.31 5.05 31.59
N SER A 41 21.89 4.14 32.38
CA SER A 41 22.70 3.03 31.88
C SER A 41 21.82 1.99 31.18
N LEU A 42 20.67 1.66 31.78
CA LEU A 42 19.68 0.77 31.16
C LEU A 42 19.03 1.41 29.93
N HIS A 43 18.80 2.73 29.96
CA HIS A 43 18.30 3.48 28.83
C HIS A 43 19.24 3.36 27.61
N LEU A 44 20.54 3.59 27.81
CA LEU A 44 21.54 3.49 26.76
C LEU A 44 21.70 2.06 26.24
N LEU A 45 21.72 1.06 27.13
CA LEU A 45 21.79 -0.35 26.75
C LEU A 45 20.59 -0.75 25.86
N ARG A 46 19.39 -0.29 26.19
CA ARG A 46 18.19 -0.51 25.36
C ARG A 46 18.34 0.15 23.99
N GLN A 47 18.76 1.41 23.94
CA GLN A 47 18.99 2.11 22.66
C GLN A 47 20.01 1.37 21.79
N ASN A 48 21.12 0.91 22.36
CA ASN A 48 22.13 0.15 21.63
C ASN A 48 21.58 -1.17 21.09
N ARG A 49 20.65 -1.83 21.80
CA ARG A 49 19.99 -3.04 21.29
C ARG A 49 19.19 -2.75 20.01
N PHE A 50 18.38 -1.68 19.99
CA PHE A 50 17.66 -1.25 18.79
C PHE A 50 18.62 -0.89 17.65
N VAL A 51 19.68 -0.13 17.93
CA VAL A 51 20.69 0.28 16.95
C VAL A 51 21.40 -0.93 16.34
N ASN A 52 21.77 -1.92 17.16
CA ASN A 52 22.47 -3.11 16.67
C ASN A 52 21.60 -4.04 15.85
N ILE A 53 20.32 -4.18 16.19
CA ILE A 53 19.37 -4.91 15.34
C ILE A 53 19.24 -4.20 13.99
N ALA A 54 19.08 -2.88 14.00
CA ALA A 54 19.03 -2.09 12.76
C ALA A 54 20.31 -2.18 11.94
N ASN A 55 21.49 -2.15 12.57
CA ASN A 55 22.76 -2.30 11.88
C ASN A 55 22.89 -3.69 11.22
N ASN A 56 22.42 -4.74 11.88
CA ASN A 56 22.46 -6.09 11.33
C ASN A 56 21.63 -6.19 10.03
N VAL A 57 20.40 -5.67 10.03
CA VAL A 57 19.52 -5.64 8.85
C VAL A 57 20.09 -4.76 7.74
N LEU A 58 20.72 -3.63 8.10
CA LEU A 58 21.32 -2.70 7.13
C LEU A 58 22.72 -3.14 6.63
N GLY A 59 23.25 -4.28 7.09
CA GLY A 59 24.60 -4.73 6.74
C GLY A 59 25.72 -3.82 7.27
N LYS A 60 25.47 -3.07 8.35
CA LYS A 60 26.42 -2.18 9.01
C LYS A 60 27.17 -2.92 10.14
N PRO A 61 28.39 -2.46 10.49
CA PRO A 61 29.09 -3.01 11.65
C PRO A 61 28.27 -2.79 12.94
N LEU A 62 28.30 -3.79 13.82
CA LEU A 62 27.70 -3.69 15.15
C LEU A 62 28.47 -2.69 16.00
N TYR A 63 27.74 -1.93 16.80
CA TYR A 63 28.28 -1.00 17.77
C TYR A 63 28.52 -1.72 19.11
N ILE A 64 29.77 -1.69 19.57
CA ILE A 64 30.15 -2.21 20.88
C ILE A 64 30.16 -1.03 21.85
N LEU A 65 29.25 -1.06 22.83
CA LEU A 65 29.25 -0.11 23.93
C LEU A 65 30.45 -0.40 24.84
N GLU A 66 31.34 0.57 24.96
CA GLU A 66 32.48 0.52 25.88
C GLU A 66 32.20 1.47 27.06
N SER A 67 32.18 0.92 28.27
CA SER A 67 32.13 1.72 29.49
C SER A 67 33.54 2.15 29.88
N ASP A 68 33.64 3.19 30.70
CA ASP A 68 34.89 3.52 31.36
C ASP A 68 35.24 2.50 32.48
N ASP A 69 36.37 2.73 33.14
CA ASP A 69 36.88 1.89 34.24
C ASP A 69 35.93 1.83 35.46
N MET A 70 34.96 2.74 35.55
CA MET A 70 33.93 2.81 36.60
C MET A 70 32.59 2.20 36.16
N GLY A 71 32.46 1.77 34.91
CA GLY A 71 31.23 1.25 34.34
C GLY A 71 30.25 2.34 33.88
N GLU A 72 30.69 3.59 33.78
CA GLU A 72 29.89 4.71 33.29
C GLU A 72 30.10 4.93 31.78
N TYR A 73 29.11 5.55 31.15
CA TYR A 73 29.13 5.88 29.73
C TYR A 73 29.29 7.38 29.51
N GLN A 74 30.09 7.75 28.51
CA GLN A 74 30.30 9.16 28.20
C GLN A 74 29.02 9.80 27.66
N MET A 75 28.81 11.09 27.94
CA MET A 75 27.66 11.83 27.39
C MET A 75 27.60 11.83 25.86
N ALA A 76 28.74 11.69 25.20
CA ALA A 76 28.83 11.54 23.75
C ALA A 76 28.13 10.26 23.26
N GLU A 77 28.22 9.15 24.01
CA GLU A 77 27.52 7.90 23.71
C GLU A 77 26.02 8.09 23.72
N HIS A 78 25.50 8.74 24.77
CA HIS A 78 24.07 9.05 24.88
C HIS A 78 23.59 9.93 23.72
N ALA A 79 24.34 10.98 23.37
CA ALA A 79 23.99 11.88 22.28
C ALA A 79 23.98 11.17 20.92
N TRP A 80 24.97 10.28 20.67
CA TRP A 80 25.06 9.51 19.44
C TRP A 80 23.90 8.53 19.30
N HIS A 81 23.60 7.75 20.35
CA HIS A 81 22.49 6.78 20.34
C HIS A 81 21.13 7.47 20.15
N LEU A 82 20.91 8.62 20.80
CA LEU A 82 19.70 9.42 20.56
C LEU A 82 19.57 9.81 19.09
N GLY A 83 20.65 10.28 18.46
CA GLY A 83 20.66 10.63 17.05
C GLY A 83 20.36 9.43 16.14
N GLU A 84 20.94 8.26 16.45
CA GLU A 84 20.71 7.04 15.70
C GLU A 84 19.26 6.53 15.80
N ILE A 85 18.63 6.62 16.97
CA ILE A 85 17.20 6.28 17.15
C ILE A 85 16.30 7.14 16.26
N GLU A 86 16.58 8.43 16.09
CA GLU A 86 15.74 9.34 15.28
C GLU A 86 15.75 9.02 13.78
N ILE A 87 16.80 8.36 13.30
CA ILE A 87 17.00 8.03 11.88
C ILE A 87 16.86 6.54 11.58
N LEU A 88 16.69 5.73 12.62
CA LEU A 88 16.59 4.26 12.56
C LEU A 88 15.51 3.78 11.60
N THR A 89 14.34 4.41 11.58
CA THR A 89 13.22 4.05 10.67
C THR A 89 13.26 4.78 9.34
N ARG A 90 14.20 5.71 9.13
CA ARG A 90 14.29 6.55 7.91
C ARG A 90 15.31 6.06 6.90
N ARG A 91 16.36 5.39 7.38
CA ARG A 91 17.44 4.84 6.54
C ARG A 91 17.04 3.57 5.79
N PRO A 92 16.30 2.60 6.38
CA PRO A 92 15.92 1.38 5.70
C PRO A 92 14.94 1.65 4.55
N ASP A 93 15.07 0.92 3.44
CA ASP A 93 13.97 0.80 2.46
C ASP A 93 12.78 0.04 3.06
N THR A 94 11.71 -0.20 2.28
CA THR A 94 10.52 -0.89 2.82
C THR A 94 10.83 -2.33 3.23
N ILE A 95 11.61 -3.07 2.44
CA ILE A 95 11.97 -4.47 2.72
C ILE A 95 12.78 -4.53 4.01
N GLN A 96 13.84 -3.72 4.09
CA GLN A 96 14.69 -3.61 5.27
C GLN A 96 13.91 -3.12 6.50
N LEU A 97 12.92 -2.24 6.32
CA LEU A 97 12.07 -1.80 7.44
C LEU A 97 11.20 -2.94 7.96
N VAL A 98 10.64 -3.77 7.07
CA VAL A 98 9.84 -4.94 7.48
C VAL A 98 10.69 -5.96 8.22
N GLU A 99 11.90 -6.26 7.72
CA GLU A 99 12.84 -7.15 8.43
C GLU A 99 13.24 -6.61 9.79
N LEU A 100 13.55 -5.31 9.86
CA LEU A 100 13.84 -4.63 11.12
C LEU A 100 12.67 -4.75 12.11
N LEU A 101 11.44 -4.51 11.67
CA LEU A 101 10.28 -4.64 12.54
C LEU A 101 10.07 -6.09 12.99
N ALA A 102 10.25 -7.06 12.11
CA ALA A 102 10.15 -8.48 12.46
C ALA A 102 11.16 -8.86 13.54
N ASP A 103 12.42 -8.43 13.42
CA ASP A 103 13.47 -8.68 14.42
C ASP A 103 13.17 -7.98 15.75
N LEU A 104 12.68 -6.74 15.72
CA LEU A 104 12.32 -6.01 16.93
C LEU A 104 11.12 -6.64 17.67
N LEU A 105 10.14 -7.15 16.92
CA LEU A 105 9.00 -7.89 17.48
C LEU A 105 9.43 -9.25 18.04
N GLN A 106 10.33 -9.94 17.33
CA GLN A 106 10.88 -11.24 17.71
C GLN A 106 11.66 -11.18 19.04
N GLU A 107 12.31 -10.05 19.30
CA GLU A 107 13.03 -9.74 20.55
C GLU A 107 12.14 -9.11 21.62
N SER A 108 10.82 -9.02 21.37
CA SER A 108 9.82 -8.41 22.27
C SER A 108 10.16 -6.96 22.67
N LEU A 109 10.85 -6.24 21.77
CA LEU A 109 11.19 -4.83 21.96
C LEU A 109 10.05 -3.91 21.52
N LEU A 110 9.10 -4.40 20.73
CA LEU A 110 7.91 -3.68 20.29
C LEU A 110 6.67 -4.56 20.45
N ASP A 111 5.51 -3.93 20.60
CA ASP A 111 4.22 -4.62 20.67
C ASP A 111 3.65 -4.84 19.26
N ILE A 112 3.30 -6.08 18.97
CA ILE A 112 2.79 -6.50 17.66
C ILE A 112 1.48 -5.83 17.28
N ASN A 113 0.59 -5.60 18.24
CA ASN A 113 -0.71 -4.99 18.01
C ASN A 113 -0.54 -3.52 17.65
N ILE A 114 0.34 -2.80 18.34
CA ILE A 114 0.62 -1.38 18.07
C ILE A 114 1.26 -1.21 16.70
N ILE A 115 2.21 -2.08 16.32
CA ILE A 115 2.83 -2.02 14.99
C ILE A 115 1.81 -2.30 13.88
N ASN A 116 0.99 -3.35 14.04
CA ASN A 116 -0.07 -3.64 13.09
C ASN A 116 -1.09 -2.50 12.97
N GLU A 117 -1.45 -1.84 14.08
CA GLU A 117 -2.34 -0.67 14.06
C GLU A 117 -1.71 0.48 13.25
N ILE A 118 -0.44 0.81 13.49
CA ILE A 118 0.26 1.89 12.76
C ILE A 118 0.33 1.57 11.25
N LEU A 119 0.60 0.33 10.89
CA LEU A 119 0.68 -0.11 9.49
C LEU A 119 -0.70 -0.12 8.82
N LEU A 120 -1.73 -0.58 9.51
CA LEU A 120 -3.11 -0.57 9.02
C LEU A 120 -3.61 0.86 8.79
N GLU A 121 -3.32 1.79 9.71
CA GLU A 121 -3.64 3.22 9.54
C GLU A 121 -2.91 3.87 8.36
N ASP A 122 -1.72 3.37 8.01
CA ASP A 122 -0.96 3.81 6.84
C ASP A 122 -1.52 3.22 5.53
N GLY A 123 -2.35 2.18 5.63
CA GLY A 123 -2.83 1.38 4.50
C GLY A 123 -1.76 0.43 3.95
N ALA A 124 -0.79 0.03 4.78
CA ALA A 124 0.28 -0.85 4.37
C ALA A 124 -0.23 -2.29 4.17
N SER A 125 0.34 -2.98 3.18
CA SER A 125 0.00 -4.37 2.84
C SER A 125 0.54 -5.43 3.81
N ILE A 126 1.20 -5.00 4.88
CA ILE A 126 1.99 -5.85 5.77
C ILE A 126 1.30 -5.97 7.13
N SER A 127 1.25 -7.19 7.65
CA SER A 127 0.90 -7.45 9.05
C SER A 127 1.79 -8.53 9.65
N PHE A 128 1.90 -8.53 10.97
CA PHE A 128 2.68 -9.48 11.73
C PHE A 128 1.78 -10.34 12.62
N GLU A 129 2.11 -11.62 12.77
CA GLU A 129 1.46 -12.51 13.73
C GLU A 129 2.52 -13.28 14.54
N GLU A 130 2.26 -13.44 15.84
CA GLU A 130 3.05 -14.30 16.69
C GLU A 130 2.52 -15.73 16.62
N SER A 131 3.33 -16.66 16.12
CA SER A 131 3.00 -18.09 16.16
C SER A 131 3.19 -18.67 17.56
N TYR A 132 2.55 -19.81 17.85
CA TYR A 132 2.63 -20.56 19.13
C TYR A 132 4.03 -20.85 19.70
N ASN A 133 5.10 -20.64 18.91
CA ASN A 133 6.50 -20.83 19.32
C ASN A 133 7.27 -19.50 19.51
N ASN A 134 6.57 -18.39 19.76
CA ASN A 134 7.13 -17.02 19.79
C ASN A 134 7.85 -16.64 18.49
N ASN A 135 7.43 -17.19 17.36
CA ASN A 135 8.01 -16.86 16.06
C ASN A 135 7.16 -15.79 15.39
N ILE A 136 7.79 -14.72 14.93
CA ILE A 136 7.10 -13.72 14.11
C ILE A 136 6.95 -14.25 12.69
N LYS A 137 5.71 -14.23 12.20
CA LYS A 137 5.39 -14.42 10.79
C LYS A 137 4.97 -13.09 10.19
N VAL A 138 5.48 -12.81 9.00
CA VAL A 138 5.10 -11.66 8.19
C VAL A 138 4.06 -12.12 7.18
N TYR A 139 2.89 -11.49 7.17
CA TYR A 139 1.90 -11.64 6.14
C TYR A 139 1.92 -10.42 5.25
N ILE A 140 2.22 -10.64 3.98
CA ILE A 140 2.09 -9.63 2.94
C ILE A 140 0.81 -9.96 2.22
N THR A 141 -0.21 -9.18 2.51
CA THR A 141 -1.45 -9.22 1.78
C THR A 141 -1.15 -8.74 0.36
N PRO A 142 -1.38 -9.54 -0.69
CA PRO A 142 -1.23 -9.09 -2.06
C PRO A 142 -1.91 -7.72 -2.25
N ILE A 143 -1.38 -6.82 -3.07
CA ILE A 143 -2.03 -5.52 -3.38
C ILE A 143 -3.49 -5.72 -3.87
N GLU A 144 -3.77 -6.91 -4.41
CA GLU A 144 -5.10 -7.38 -4.82
C GLU A 144 -6.04 -7.72 -3.65
N GLU A 145 -5.49 -8.07 -2.49
CA GLU A 145 -6.18 -8.52 -1.27
C GLU A 145 -6.07 -7.55 -0.10
N ILE A 146 -5.23 -6.48 -0.17
CA ILE A 146 -5.27 -5.38 0.82
C ILE A 146 -6.73 -4.99 0.85
N GLU A 147 -7.42 -5.29 1.96
CA GLU A 147 -8.81 -4.94 2.10
C GLU A 147 -8.91 -3.46 1.73
N ASP A 148 -9.56 -3.20 0.60
CA ASP A 148 -9.94 -1.87 0.16
C ASP A 148 -10.52 -1.22 1.40
N VAL A 149 -9.81 -0.24 1.99
CA VAL A 149 -10.21 0.52 3.19
C VAL A 149 -11.70 0.50 3.25
N GLN A 150 -12.32 -0.34 4.12
CA GLN A 150 -13.71 -0.78 3.97
C GLN A 150 -14.57 0.33 3.38
N ASP A 151 -14.65 0.36 2.05
CA ASP A 151 -15.21 1.53 1.39
C ASP A 151 -16.67 1.18 1.33
N SER A 152 -17.35 1.42 2.45
CA SER A 152 -18.79 1.24 2.63
C SER A 152 -19.62 2.07 1.65
N GLN A 153 -18.94 2.81 0.76
CA GLN A 153 -19.43 3.64 -0.32
C GLN A 153 -19.24 3.00 -1.72
N GLU A 154 -18.56 1.85 -1.85
CA GLU A 154 -18.35 1.24 -3.17
C GLU A 154 -19.67 0.77 -3.79
N HIS A 155 -20.02 1.37 -4.95
CA HIS A 155 -21.21 0.97 -5.68
C HIS A 155 -21.17 -0.54 -6.00
N PRO A 156 -22.20 -1.34 -5.61
CA PRO A 156 -22.16 -2.80 -5.66
C PRO A 156 -21.96 -3.36 -7.07
N ASN A 157 -22.35 -2.61 -8.11
CA ASN A 157 -22.11 -3.00 -9.49
C ASN A 157 -20.64 -2.85 -9.90
N ILE A 158 -19.92 -1.85 -9.39
CA ILE A 158 -18.49 -1.68 -9.68
C ILE A 158 -17.71 -2.87 -9.13
N ARG A 159 -18.00 -3.31 -7.90
CA ARG A 159 -17.40 -4.51 -7.31
C ARG A 159 -17.63 -5.78 -8.14
N LYS A 160 -18.87 -5.98 -8.61
CA LYS A 160 -19.19 -7.10 -9.50
C LYS A 160 -18.43 -7.03 -10.82
N LEU A 161 -18.29 -5.84 -11.38
CA LEU A 161 -17.56 -5.63 -12.63
C LEU A 161 -16.05 -5.81 -12.46
N ILE A 162 -15.45 -5.40 -11.33
CA ILE A 162 -14.04 -5.65 -11.03
C ILE A 162 -13.78 -7.16 -10.94
N LYS A 163 -14.61 -7.90 -10.19
CA LYS A 163 -14.48 -9.38 -10.16
C LYS A 163 -14.59 -10.02 -11.54
N ARG A 164 -15.47 -9.49 -12.39
CA ARG A 164 -15.62 -9.93 -13.79
C ARG A 164 -14.37 -9.59 -14.61
N LEU A 165 -13.80 -8.41 -14.42
CA LEU A 165 -12.57 -7.96 -15.08
C LEU A 165 -11.41 -8.92 -14.78
N ASP A 166 -11.20 -9.26 -13.51
CA ASP A 166 -10.14 -10.19 -13.09
C ASP A 166 -10.35 -11.60 -13.66
N THR A 167 -11.61 -12.07 -13.70
CA THR A 167 -11.94 -13.37 -14.31
C THR A 167 -11.61 -13.39 -15.80
N LEU A 168 -11.97 -12.34 -16.55
CA LEU A 168 -11.72 -12.25 -17.99
C LEU A 168 -10.23 -12.15 -18.31
N LEU A 169 -9.47 -11.47 -17.45
CA LEU A 169 -8.01 -11.41 -17.57
C LEU A 169 -7.39 -12.79 -17.35
N ALA A 170 -7.84 -13.54 -16.33
CA ALA A 170 -7.37 -14.90 -16.07
C ALA A 170 -7.71 -15.88 -17.19
N GLU A 171 -8.87 -15.72 -17.83
CA GLU A 171 -9.32 -16.51 -18.98
C GLU A 171 -8.70 -16.07 -20.32
N LYS A 172 -7.86 -15.02 -20.31
CA LYS A 172 -7.27 -14.39 -21.51
C LYS A 172 -8.28 -13.86 -22.52
N ASP A 173 -9.48 -13.49 -22.07
CA ASP A 173 -10.46 -12.76 -22.89
C ASP A 173 -10.17 -11.25 -22.85
N PHE A 174 -9.20 -10.82 -23.66
CA PHE A 174 -8.73 -9.43 -23.69
C PHE A 174 -9.78 -8.46 -24.23
N SER A 175 -10.63 -8.90 -25.17
CA SER A 175 -11.80 -8.12 -25.61
C SER A 175 -12.81 -7.92 -24.48
N GLY A 176 -13.03 -8.95 -23.67
CA GLY A 176 -13.86 -8.90 -22.48
C GLY A 176 -13.30 -7.97 -21.41
N VAL A 177 -11.98 -7.92 -21.24
CA VAL A 177 -11.30 -6.96 -20.36
C VAL A 177 -11.62 -5.53 -20.80
N LEU A 178 -11.44 -5.20 -22.09
CA LEU A 178 -11.79 -3.88 -22.64
C LEU A 178 -13.26 -3.53 -22.44
N HIS A 179 -14.18 -4.48 -22.69
CA HIS A 179 -15.60 -4.30 -22.44
C HIS A 179 -15.87 -3.91 -20.98
N THR A 180 -15.34 -4.71 -20.07
CA THR A 180 -15.63 -4.61 -18.64
C THR A 180 -15.03 -3.33 -18.07
N SER A 181 -13.82 -2.95 -18.48
CA SER A 181 -13.22 -1.65 -18.13
C SER A 181 -14.08 -0.47 -18.58
N ALA A 182 -14.56 -0.48 -19.83
CA ALA A 182 -15.46 0.59 -20.31
C ALA A 182 -16.78 0.65 -19.51
N SER A 183 -17.33 -0.51 -19.12
CA SER A 183 -18.52 -0.58 -18.26
C SER A 183 -18.26 -0.08 -16.84
N ILE A 184 -17.09 -0.35 -16.26
CA ILE A 184 -16.69 0.18 -14.95
C ILE A 184 -16.61 1.70 -15.02
N PHE A 185 -15.95 2.26 -16.03
CA PHE A 185 -15.86 3.71 -16.19
C PHE A 185 -17.22 4.38 -16.42
N GLU A 186 -18.11 3.79 -17.22
CA GLU A 186 -19.47 4.31 -17.36
C GLU A 186 -20.23 4.28 -16.02
N THR A 187 -20.07 3.22 -15.23
CA THR A 187 -20.72 3.08 -13.92
C THR A 187 -20.16 4.09 -12.93
N LEU A 188 -18.83 4.27 -12.88
CA LEU A 188 -18.16 5.28 -12.06
C LEU A 188 -18.63 6.69 -12.43
N ALA A 189 -18.74 7.00 -13.72
CA ALA A 189 -19.21 8.30 -14.17
C ALA A 189 -20.67 8.57 -13.76
N LYS A 190 -21.55 7.56 -13.79
CA LYS A 190 -22.93 7.69 -13.30
C LYS A 190 -22.96 7.94 -11.79
N ASP A 191 -22.13 7.20 -11.05
CA ASP A 191 -21.99 7.32 -9.60
C ASP A 191 -21.51 8.73 -9.20
N VAL A 192 -20.47 9.25 -9.86
CA VAL A 192 -19.95 10.61 -9.66
C VAL A 192 -20.99 11.68 -10.01
N VAL A 193 -21.75 11.49 -11.09
CA VAL A 193 -22.77 12.45 -11.52
C VAL A 193 -24.00 12.43 -10.60
N GLY A 194 -24.35 11.27 -10.06
CA GLY A 194 -25.40 11.12 -9.05
C GLY A 194 -26.81 11.51 -9.50
N LEU A 195 -27.09 11.53 -10.81
CA LEU A 195 -28.41 11.93 -11.34
C LEU A 195 -29.16 10.79 -12.03
N ALA A 196 -30.42 10.62 -11.65
CA ALA A 196 -31.34 9.69 -12.31
C ALA A 196 -31.49 9.90 -13.84
N THR A 197 -31.21 11.11 -14.34
CA THR A 197 -31.31 11.42 -15.77
C THR A 197 -30.18 10.84 -16.63
N VAL A 198 -29.09 10.36 -16.02
CA VAL A 198 -27.96 9.74 -16.74
C VAL A 198 -27.94 8.21 -16.66
N GLU A 199 -28.76 7.59 -15.80
CA GLU A 199 -28.77 6.13 -15.60
C GLU A 199 -28.96 5.33 -16.90
N ASN A 200 -29.87 5.78 -17.75
CA ASN A 200 -30.20 5.14 -19.02
C ASN A 200 -29.44 5.74 -20.21
N LYS A 201 -28.40 6.55 -19.97
CA LYS A 201 -27.59 7.16 -21.03
C LYS A 201 -26.23 6.46 -21.14
N PRO A 202 -25.72 6.25 -22.37
CA PRO A 202 -24.34 5.83 -22.59
C PRO A 202 -23.38 6.93 -22.10
N LEU A 203 -22.16 6.55 -21.68
CA LEU A 203 -21.13 7.49 -21.20
C LEU A 203 -20.96 8.71 -22.14
N GLY A 204 -20.84 8.46 -23.44
CA GLY A 204 -20.68 9.53 -24.44
C GLY A 204 -21.82 10.56 -24.46
N GLY A 205 -23.02 10.20 -23.98
CA GLY A 205 -24.19 11.08 -23.92
C GLY A 205 -24.22 12.03 -22.72
N PHE A 206 -23.36 11.83 -21.72
CA PHE A 206 -23.27 12.69 -20.54
C PHE A 206 -21.82 13.00 -20.12
N PHE A 207 -20.83 12.63 -20.93
CA PHE A 207 -19.41 12.76 -20.58
C PHE A 207 -18.98 14.18 -20.22
N GLU A 208 -19.48 15.20 -20.93
CA GLU A 208 -19.18 16.61 -20.63
C GLU A 208 -19.65 17.05 -19.24
N ARG A 209 -20.65 16.37 -18.69
CA ARG A 209 -21.06 16.58 -17.30
C ARG A 209 -20.12 15.87 -16.34
N TYR A 210 -19.82 14.60 -16.61
CA TYR A 210 -18.84 13.85 -15.82
C TYR A 210 -17.49 14.57 -15.76
N ARG A 211 -17.01 15.14 -16.87
CA ARG A 211 -15.78 15.97 -16.92
C ARG A 211 -15.78 17.13 -15.93
N LYS A 212 -16.95 17.73 -15.67
CA LYS A 212 -17.09 18.87 -14.74
C LYS A 212 -17.23 18.46 -13.28
N GLU A 213 -17.78 17.27 -13.03
CA GLU A 213 -18.10 16.78 -11.69
C GLU A 213 -17.02 15.82 -11.15
N SER A 214 -16.20 15.24 -12.04
CA SER A 214 -15.03 14.42 -11.69
C SER A 214 -13.93 15.25 -11.04
N SER A 215 -13.20 14.61 -10.14
CA SER A 215 -11.97 15.13 -9.53
C SER A 215 -10.71 14.67 -10.26
N LEU A 216 -10.82 13.84 -11.31
CA LEU A 216 -9.69 13.37 -12.09
C LEU A 216 -9.14 14.46 -13.03
N PRO A 217 -7.82 14.47 -13.28
CA PRO A 217 -7.23 15.42 -14.20
C PRO A 217 -7.61 15.09 -15.65
N GLU A 218 -7.66 16.12 -16.50
CA GLU A 218 -8.11 16.04 -17.89
C GLU A 218 -7.48 14.91 -18.73
N PRO A 219 -6.16 14.63 -18.68
CA PRO A 219 -5.59 13.53 -19.46
C PRO A 219 -6.16 12.15 -19.11
N ILE A 220 -6.60 11.97 -17.86
CA ILE A 220 -7.22 10.72 -17.40
C ILE A 220 -8.66 10.62 -17.87
N LEU A 221 -9.39 11.74 -17.90
CA LEU A 221 -10.73 11.80 -18.45
C LEU A 221 -10.72 11.46 -19.95
N GLU A 222 -9.79 12.03 -20.71
CA GLU A 222 -9.59 11.68 -22.12
C GLU A 222 -9.20 10.21 -22.32
N PHE A 223 -8.39 9.64 -21.43
CA PHE A 223 -8.09 8.21 -21.44
C PHE A 223 -9.36 7.37 -21.24
N ILE A 224 -10.17 7.69 -20.23
CA ILE A 224 -11.44 7.00 -19.96
C ILE A 224 -12.37 7.05 -21.18
N LEU A 225 -12.52 8.23 -21.78
CA LEU A 225 -13.33 8.40 -22.99
C LEU A 225 -12.76 7.60 -24.16
N GLY A 226 -11.44 7.58 -24.33
CA GLY A 226 -10.74 6.80 -25.34
C GLY A 226 -11.02 5.31 -25.22
N ILE A 227 -10.98 4.75 -24.00
CA ILE A 227 -11.33 3.35 -23.74
C ILE A 227 -12.79 3.07 -24.09
N TYR A 228 -13.71 3.96 -23.71
CA TYR A 228 -15.12 3.84 -24.05
C TYR A 228 -15.37 3.82 -25.57
N ILE A 229 -14.68 4.71 -26.31
CA ILE A 229 -14.76 4.77 -27.77
C ILE A 229 -14.16 3.49 -28.39
N LYS A 230 -12.98 3.06 -27.95
CA LYS A 230 -12.30 1.87 -28.45
C LYS A 230 -13.18 0.62 -28.27
N ARG A 231 -13.87 0.50 -27.14
CA ARG A 231 -14.81 -0.60 -26.89
C ARG A 231 -15.90 -0.72 -27.97
N ASN A 232 -16.31 0.39 -28.59
CA ASN A 232 -17.35 0.37 -29.63
C ASN A 232 -16.83 -0.01 -31.02
N THR A 233 -15.51 0.03 -31.24
CA THR A 233 -14.88 -0.29 -32.53
C THR A 233 -14.10 -1.60 -32.51
N GLU A 234 -13.69 -2.07 -31.34
CA GLU A 234 -12.93 -3.30 -31.16
C GLU A 234 -13.83 -4.56 -31.29
N PRO A 235 -13.48 -5.53 -32.16
CA PRO A 235 -14.21 -6.78 -32.28
C PRO A 235 -14.43 -7.50 -30.94
N LEU A 236 -15.66 -7.99 -30.74
CA LEU A 236 -16.11 -8.72 -29.54
C LEU A 236 -16.12 -7.92 -28.23
N ALA A 237 -15.62 -6.67 -28.20
CA ALA A 237 -15.64 -5.84 -27.00
C ALA A 237 -16.98 -5.10 -26.80
N GLY A 238 -17.59 -4.56 -27.85
CA GLY A 238 -18.87 -3.85 -27.75
C GLY A 238 -20.04 -4.60 -28.38
N HIS A 239 -19.76 -5.28 -29.48
CA HIS A 239 -20.75 -5.92 -30.35
C HIS A 239 -20.17 -7.21 -30.93
N GLY A 240 -21.05 -8.11 -31.39
CA GLY A 240 -20.63 -9.30 -32.12
C GLY A 240 -19.89 -8.92 -33.40
N SER A 241 -18.79 -9.62 -33.69
CA SER A 241 -17.96 -9.40 -34.87
C SER A 241 -17.41 -10.72 -35.39
N THR A 242 -17.18 -10.78 -36.70
CA THR A 242 -16.49 -11.91 -37.35
C THR A 242 -14.98 -11.67 -37.46
N GLN A 243 -14.50 -10.48 -37.08
CA GLN A 243 -13.08 -10.15 -37.05
C GLN A 243 -12.47 -10.57 -35.71
N ASN A 244 -11.17 -10.88 -35.74
CA ASN A 244 -10.43 -11.17 -34.51
C ASN A 244 -10.22 -9.89 -33.68
N PRO A 245 -10.30 -9.96 -32.35
CA PRO A 245 -9.86 -8.88 -31.47
C PRO A 245 -8.37 -8.58 -31.68
N LYS A 246 -8.01 -7.32 -31.45
CA LYS A 246 -6.66 -6.76 -31.56
C LYS A 246 -6.10 -6.30 -30.21
N VAL A 247 -6.86 -6.51 -29.12
CA VAL A 247 -6.38 -6.21 -27.77
C VAL A 247 -5.37 -7.29 -27.40
N GLU A 248 -4.13 -6.86 -27.17
CA GLU A 248 -3.03 -7.73 -26.76
C GLU A 248 -3.03 -7.94 -25.24
N GLU A 249 -2.33 -8.99 -24.78
CA GLU A 249 -2.23 -9.35 -23.36
C GLU A 249 -1.65 -8.21 -22.52
N GLU A 250 -0.58 -7.56 -22.98
CA GLU A 250 0.05 -6.42 -22.31
C GLU A 250 -0.91 -5.23 -22.16
N GLU A 251 -1.72 -4.97 -23.20
CA GLU A 251 -2.72 -3.92 -23.16
C GLU A 251 -3.84 -4.26 -22.16
N ALA A 252 -4.29 -5.52 -22.13
CA ALA A 252 -5.32 -5.98 -21.23
C ALA A 252 -4.88 -5.89 -19.76
N ILE A 253 -3.65 -6.29 -19.44
CA ILE A 253 -3.08 -6.18 -18.09
C ILE A 253 -3.04 -4.71 -17.66
N MET A 254 -2.46 -3.85 -18.51
CA MET A 254 -2.37 -2.42 -18.23
C MET A 254 -3.75 -1.81 -18.01
N LEU A 255 -4.71 -2.14 -18.88
CA LEU A 255 -6.07 -1.62 -18.79
C LEU A 255 -6.77 -2.08 -17.50
N ALA A 256 -6.61 -3.33 -17.10
CA ALA A 256 -7.22 -3.85 -15.88
C ALA A 256 -6.69 -3.11 -14.63
N GLU A 257 -5.37 -2.93 -14.54
CA GLU A 257 -4.74 -2.22 -13.41
C GLU A 257 -5.09 -0.74 -13.40
N MET A 258 -5.07 -0.09 -14.57
CA MET A 258 -5.49 1.31 -14.69
C MET A 258 -6.96 1.48 -14.28
N THR A 259 -7.87 0.60 -14.70
CA THR A 259 -9.28 0.70 -14.32
C THR A 259 -9.45 0.63 -12.80
N LYS A 260 -8.83 -0.34 -12.13
CA LYS A 260 -8.88 -0.47 -10.65
C LYS A 260 -8.32 0.78 -9.97
N THR A 261 -7.17 1.26 -10.44
CA THR A 261 -6.49 2.44 -9.88
C THR A 261 -7.32 3.71 -10.05
N LEU A 262 -7.91 3.94 -11.23
CA LEU A 262 -8.68 5.15 -11.51
C LEU A 262 -9.97 5.23 -10.69
N VAL A 263 -10.66 4.11 -10.48
CA VAL A 263 -11.81 4.03 -9.56
C VAL A 263 -11.40 4.45 -8.15
N ARG A 264 -10.28 3.92 -7.65
CA ARG A 264 -9.75 4.25 -6.32
C ARG A 264 -9.38 5.72 -6.20
N ILE A 265 -8.69 6.28 -7.21
CA ILE A 265 -8.26 7.68 -7.21
C ILE A 265 -9.47 8.62 -7.25
N GLU A 266 -10.44 8.41 -8.15
CA GLU A 266 -11.64 9.25 -8.25
C GLU A 266 -12.35 9.34 -6.91
N ARG A 267 -12.60 8.20 -6.26
CA ARG A 267 -13.24 8.15 -4.93
C ARG A 267 -12.42 8.88 -3.86
N LYS A 268 -11.12 8.61 -3.80
CA LYS A 268 -10.21 9.25 -2.83
C LYS A 268 -10.19 10.76 -2.96
N LEU A 269 -10.28 11.28 -4.18
CA LEU A 269 -10.34 12.71 -4.45
C LEU A 269 -11.74 13.30 -4.19
N ALA A 270 -12.80 12.52 -4.40
CA ALA A 270 -14.19 12.93 -4.17
C ALA A 270 -14.57 13.01 -2.68
N LEU A 271 -13.85 12.32 -1.79
CA LEU A 271 -14.02 12.47 -0.34
C LEU A 271 -13.68 13.91 0.09
N PRO A 272 -14.52 14.56 0.92
CA PRO A 272 -14.19 15.89 1.44
C PRO A 272 -12.85 15.80 2.18
N GLN A 273 -11.85 16.48 1.63
CA GLN A 273 -10.55 16.62 2.29
C GLN A 273 -10.85 17.21 3.67
N VAL A 274 -10.59 16.45 4.74
CA VAL A 274 -10.72 16.96 6.10
C VAL A 274 -9.84 18.21 6.18
N VAL A 275 -10.49 19.37 6.25
CA VAL A 275 -9.81 20.66 6.42
C VAL A 275 -9.07 20.55 7.74
N LYS A 276 -7.74 20.40 7.64
CA LYS A 276 -6.85 20.57 8.78
C LYS A 276 -6.88 22.06 9.13
N ASN A 277 -7.75 22.41 10.07
CA ASN A 277 -7.65 23.68 10.81
C ASN A 277 -6.41 23.66 11.71
#